data_AF-A0A6J2JX28-F1
#
_entry.id   AF-A0A6J2JX28-F1
#
_cell.length_a   1.000
_cell.length_b   1.000
_cell.length_c   1.000
_cell.angle_alpha   90.00
_cell.angle_beta   90.00
_cell.angle_gamma   90.00
#
_symmetry.space_group_name_H-M   'P 1'
#
loop_
_entity.id
_entity.type
_entity.pdbx_description
1 polymer ?
#
loop_
_entity_poly.entity_id
_entity_poly.type
_entity_poly.pdbx_seq_one_letter_code
_entity_poly.pdbx_strand_id
1 'polypeptide(L)'
;MIDIRRRLKYLVCAVVRICGGWCLNQRIRLCVFVMALMCAFFTILVLASASSHSAQNESMAKKITSLEEKLNNFEVRYRVKPVTYNFPKETAPYPPGYSEEAMNMIHNLTGTRVLNGLQPRYIHRMQLPFLVQILTHLLNDPFSLWPLYHLSGARHYMDFVIGIPTVKRDKQTYLFTTLTYLIKALSAEDKRSVVIVILVGEPDVTYILKLARQIEIMFPREISDGVIEILAPSPAYYPELEDLCPTLGDSPKRAMWRTKQNLDNIYLMAYAIGKGVYYLMLEDDVTTKKDFLPEMKGYIETTTEKTPHWIFIEFCQVGAIGKVFRTRDLLPFVTYSQIFYSNMPIDWLLESYLADRVCSIDKKSLCPAAAKKYKRLEKKSCAESKLRVRPRYKVSLFQHIGVYSSLQGKIQKVQDPQFGKVQSYFPHQNPPVQKITTTIEDYYQHSIQNAYEGIDFFWGKKPKKGDTLEFWYGRPLQIKRVTFRSGNAEHITDQFYNTVVEVLPAFGDNNFTTILHFDEFGLADGDVEEEFSLVKAIRLRVNADSKYWVILSEIYIQTPDEKKT
;
A
#
# COMPACT_ATOMS: atom_id res chain seq x y z
N MET A 1 27.64 25.15 -6.40
CA MET A 1 28.94 25.64 -5.87
C MET A 1 30.04 25.81 -6.91
N ILE A 2 30.15 24.97 -7.94
CA ILE A 2 31.23 25.05 -8.96
C ILE A 2 31.11 26.30 -9.86
N ASP A 3 29.88 26.74 -10.17
CA ASP A 3 29.64 27.91 -11.04
C ASP A 3 29.94 29.26 -10.33
N ILE A 4 29.69 29.34 -9.02
CA ILE A 4 29.97 30.53 -8.20
C ILE A 4 31.50 30.76 -8.07
N ARG A 5 32.28 29.69 -7.84
CA ARG A 5 33.75 29.78 -7.81
C ARG A 5 34.34 30.23 -9.16
N ARG A 6 33.71 29.85 -10.28
CA ARG A 6 34.15 30.23 -11.62
C ARG A 6 33.88 31.71 -11.89
N ARG A 7 32.70 32.23 -11.50
CA ARG A 7 32.34 33.65 -11.63
C ARG A 7 33.14 34.58 -10.71
N LEU A 8 33.47 34.15 -9.49
CA LEU A 8 34.37 34.90 -8.59
C LEU A 8 35.80 35.04 -9.17
N LYS A 9 36.34 34.01 -9.83
CA LYS A 9 37.64 34.10 -10.52
C LYS A 9 37.66 35.16 -11.64
N TYR A 10 36.57 35.27 -12.41
CA TYR A 10 36.47 36.29 -13.45
C TYR A 10 36.36 37.71 -12.87
N LEU A 11 35.63 37.89 -11.76
CA LEU A 11 35.52 39.18 -11.10
C LEU A 11 36.86 39.64 -10.49
N VAL A 12 37.59 38.74 -9.84
CA VAL A 12 38.93 39.04 -9.28
C VAL A 12 39.94 39.35 -10.40
N CYS A 13 39.93 38.61 -11.51
CA CYS A 13 40.77 38.92 -12.67
C CYS A 13 40.43 40.26 -13.34
N ALA A 14 39.15 40.66 -13.37
CA ALA A 14 38.72 41.94 -13.91
C ALA A 14 39.19 43.10 -13.02
N VAL A 15 39.08 42.97 -11.69
CA VAL A 15 39.54 44.01 -10.74
C VAL A 15 41.07 44.17 -10.78
N VAL A 16 41.84 43.07 -10.86
CA VAL A 16 43.31 43.13 -10.98
C VAL A 16 43.75 43.78 -12.29
N ARG A 17 43.03 43.55 -13.41
CA ARG A 17 43.30 44.23 -14.69
C ARG A 17 42.99 45.72 -14.67
N ILE A 18 41.96 46.15 -13.94
CA ILE A 18 41.58 47.56 -13.83
C ILE A 18 42.60 48.34 -12.97
N CYS A 19 43.22 47.71 -11.97
CA CYS A 19 44.22 48.36 -11.12
C CYS A 19 45.63 48.48 -11.74
N GLY A 20 45.94 47.72 -12.80
CA GLY A 20 47.29 47.64 -13.39
C GLY A 20 47.69 48.79 -14.33
N GLY A 21 46.75 49.61 -14.79
CA GLY A 21 47.01 50.58 -15.88
C GLY A 21 46.92 52.07 -15.52
N TRP A 22 46.63 52.43 -14.27
CA TRP A 22 46.22 53.80 -13.94
C TRP A 22 47.19 54.43 -12.93
N CYS A 23 47.95 55.43 -13.39
CA CYS A 23 48.74 56.34 -12.56
C CYS A 23 47.77 57.28 -11.81
N LEU A 24 47.08 56.76 -10.80
CA LEU A 24 46.11 57.50 -9.98
C LEU A 24 46.59 57.65 -8.54
N ASN A 25 46.33 58.83 -7.98
CA ASN A 25 46.70 59.27 -6.64
C ASN A 25 46.26 58.25 -5.55
N GLN A 26 47.11 58.02 -4.53
CA GLN A 26 46.97 56.95 -3.53
C GLN A 26 45.60 56.93 -2.83
N ARG A 27 45.00 58.11 -2.59
CA ARG A 27 43.67 58.25 -1.97
C ARG A 27 42.53 57.71 -2.85
N ILE A 28 42.65 57.81 -4.17
CA ILE A 28 41.62 57.32 -5.10
C ILE A 28 41.67 55.80 -5.20
N ARG A 29 42.86 55.19 -5.17
CA ARG A 29 43.02 53.72 -5.14
C ARG A 29 42.38 53.12 -3.89
N LEU A 30 42.55 53.75 -2.72
CA LEU A 30 41.92 53.30 -1.48
C LEU A 30 40.39 53.42 -1.54
N CYS A 31 39.86 54.54 -2.07
CA CYS A 31 38.41 54.71 -2.23
C CYS A 31 37.81 53.67 -3.19
N VAL A 32 38.46 53.41 -4.33
CA VAL A 32 38.00 52.38 -5.29
C VAL A 32 38.03 50.99 -4.66
N PHE A 33 39.05 50.68 -3.86
CA PHE A 33 39.15 49.39 -3.18
C PHE A 33 38.08 49.21 -2.09
N VAL A 34 37.81 50.25 -1.30
CA VAL A 34 36.73 50.23 -0.29
C VAL A 34 35.36 50.12 -0.95
N MET A 35 35.13 50.84 -2.05
CA MET A 35 33.89 50.72 -2.84
C MET A 35 33.72 49.32 -3.43
N ALA A 36 34.80 48.69 -3.92
CA ALA A 36 34.75 47.33 -4.44
C ALA A 36 34.44 46.31 -3.33
N LEU A 37 35.01 46.48 -2.13
CA LEU A 37 34.72 45.63 -0.97
C LEU A 37 33.28 45.81 -0.48
N MET A 38 32.77 47.04 -0.43
CA MET A 38 31.37 47.32 -0.09
C MET A 38 30.42 46.70 -1.12
N CYS A 39 30.68 46.87 -2.42
CA CYS A 39 29.90 46.22 -3.46
C CYS A 39 29.93 44.69 -3.36
N ALA A 40 31.09 44.09 -3.05
CA ALA A 40 31.22 42.65 -2.84
C ALA A 40 30.43 42.17 -1.61
N PHE A 41 30.49 42.92 -0.51
CA PHE A 41 29.72 42.63 0.70
C PHE A 41 28.22 42.70 0.45
N PHE A 42 27.73 43.78 -0.19
CA PHE A 42 26.32 43.92 -0.54
C PHE A 42 25.84 42.88 -1.54
N THR A 43 26.65 42.49 -2.54
CA THR A 43 26.29 41.40 -3.45
C THR A 43 26.20 40.05 -2.75
N ILE A 44 27.11 39.75 -1.80
CA ILE A 44 27.02 38.53 -0.98
C ILE A 44 25.76 38.55 -0.11
N LEU A 45 25.44 39.69 0.51
CA LEU A 45 24.24 39.86 1.35
C LEU A 45 22.94 39.69 0.53
N VAL A 46 22.89 40.25 -0.67
CA VAL A 46 21.76 40.10 -1.60
C VAL A 46 21.63 38.65 -2.10
N LEU A 47 22.75 37.98 -2.40
CA LEU A 47 22.73 36.57 -2.82
C LEU A 47 22.33 35.62 -1.69
N ALA A 48 22.75 35.90 -0.45
CA ALA A 48 22.37 35.11 0.72
C ALA A 48 20.90 35.31 1.13
N SER A 49 20.38 36.54 1.02
CA SER A 49 18.96 36.81 1.24
C SER A 49 18.08 36.22 0.13
N ALA A 50 18.51 36.34 -1.14
CA ALA A 50 17.79 35.75 -2.28
C ALA A 50 17.71 34.22 -2.22
N SER A 51 18.75 33.53 -1.76
CA SER A 51 18.72 32.06 -1.61
C SER A 51 17.78 31.62 -0.47
N SER A 52 17.76 32.35 0.65
CA SER A 52 16.83 32.08 1.75
C SER A 52 15.36 32.33 1.36
N HIS A 53 15.07 33.41 0.64
CA HIS A 53 13.74 33.71 0.11
C HIS A 53 13.31 32.72 -0.96
N SER A 54 14.22 32.25 -1.82
CA SER A 54 13.93 31.23 -2.84
C SER A 54 13.48 29.92 -2.20
N ALA A 55 14.16 29.45 -1.15
CA ALA A 55 13.82 28.20 -0.47
C ALA A 55 12.46 28.29 0.27
N GLN A 56 12.18 29.42 0.92
CA GLN A 56 10.87 29.66 1.55
C GLN A 56 9.75 29.76 0.51
N ASN A 57 9.99 30.45 -0.61
CA ASN A 57 9.00 30.56 -1.70
C ASN A 57 8.72 29.22 -2.37
N GLU A 58 9.73 28.36 -2.53
CA GLU A 58 9.56 27.01 -3.09
C GLU A 58 8.76 26.09 -2.14
N SER A 59 9.04 26.16 -0.83
CA SER A 59 8.24 25.47 0.19
C SER A 59 6.78 25.95 0.22
N MET A 60 6.57 27.25 0.08
CA MET A 60 5.24 27.86 0.05
C MET A 60 4.48 27.51 -1.24
N ALA A 61 5.15 27.51 -2.39
CA ALA A 61 4.58 27.08 -3.66
C ALA A 61 4.14 25.61 -3.62
N LYS A 62 4.96 24.72 -3.02
CA LYS A 62 4.57 23.31 -2.81
C LYS A 62 3.32 23.17 -1.95
N LYS A 63 3.23 23.94 -0.85
CA LYS A 63 2.02 23.97 -0.01
C LYS A 63 0.80 24.50 -0.76
N ILE A 64 0.94 25.54 -1.57
CA ILE A 64 -0.14 26.10 -2.39
C ILE A 64 -0.63 25.06 -3.39
N THR A 65 0.27 24.40 -4.14
CA THR A 65 -0.12 23.34 -5.10
C THR A 65 -0.84 22.18 -4.41
N SER A 66 -0.35 21.75 -3.23
CA SER A 66 -1.01 20.72 -2.42
C SER A 66 -2.42 21.16 -1.97
N LEU A 67 -2.57 22.43 -1.51
CA LEU A 67 -3.84 23.00 -1.11
C LEU A 67 -4.80 23.19 -2.28
N GLU A 68 -4.33 23.60 -3.45
CA GLU A 68 -5.11 23.71 -4.68
C GLU A 68 -5.60 22.34 -5.15
N GLU A 69 -4.81 21.28 -5.01
CA GLU A 69 -5.23 19.92 -5.31
C GLU A 69 -6.31 19.44 -4.33
N LYS A 70 -6.14 19.73 -3.02
CA LYS A 70 -7.15 19.46 -1.99
C LYS A 70 -8.45 20.25 -2.23
N LEU A 71 -8.34 21.52 -2.63
CA LEU A 71 -9.49 22.38 -2.94
C LEU A 71 -10.24 21.89 -4.19
N ASN A 72 -9.52 21.57 -5.26
CA ASN A 72 -10.14 21.00 -6.47
C ASN A 72 -10.87 19.69 -6.18
N ASN A 73 -10.30 18.81 -5.34
CA ASN A 73 -10.96 17.59 -4.91
C ASN A 73 -12.25 17.89 -4.12
N PHE A 74 -12.24 18.94 -3.30
CA PHE A 74 -13.42 19.41 -2.59
C PHE A 74 -14.50 19.95 -3.54
N GLU A 75 -14.12 20.71 -4.57
CA GLU A 75 -15.05 21.23 -5.57
C GLU A 75 -15.70 20.13 -6.43
N VAL A 76 -14.96 19.08 -6.81
CA VAL A 76 -15.51 17.92 -7.53
C VAL A 76 -16.63 17.27 -6.72
N ARG A 77 -16.45 17.12 -5.40
CA ARG A 77 -17.49 16.60 -4.49
C ARG A 77 -18.74 17.49 -4.45
N TYR A 78 -18.60 18.80 -4.59
CA TYR A 78 -19.75 19.73 -4.61
C TYR A 78 -20.47 19.78 -5.97
N ARG A 79 -19.76 19.60 -7.09
CA ARG A 79 -20.36 19.56 -8.44
C ARG A 79 -21.17 18.30 -8.69
N VAL A 80 -20.82 17.18 -8.05
CA VAL A 80 -21.62 15.95 -8.06
C VAL A 80 -22.75 16.08 -7.03
N LYS A 81 -23.78 16.87 -7.33
CA LYS A 81 -25.00 16.88 -6.52
C LYS A 81 -25.60 15.47 -6.50
N PRO A 82 -25.92 14.90 -5.31
CA PRO A 82 -26.50 13.57 -5.23
C PRO A 82 -27.88 13.57 -5.89
N VAL A 83 -28.04 12.81 -6.97
CA VAL A 83 -29.38 12.40 -7.41
C VAL A 83 -30.00 11.63 -6.26
N THR A 84 -31.06 12.19 -5.68
CA THR A 84 -31.69 11.65 -4.47
C THR A 84 -32.65 10.56 -4.90
N TYR A 85 -32.17 9.33 -5.02
CA TYR A 85 -33.06 8.17 -5.02
C TYR A 85 -33.51 7.93 -3.57
N ASN A 86 -34.83 7.96 -3.35
CA ASN A 86 -35.47 7.67 -2.07
C ASN A 86 -35.42 6.16 -1.84
N PHE A 87 -34.39 5.66 -1.17
CA PHE A 87 -34.33 4.28 -0.70
C PHE A 87 -34.98 4.14 0.70
N PRO A 88 -35.48 2.95 1.07
CA PRO A 88 -36.32 2.76 2.25
C PRO A 88 -35.65 3.22 3.56
N LYS A 89 -36.47 3.78 4.47
CA LYS A 89 -36.07 4.31 5.78
C LYS A 89 -35.49 3.23 6.71
N GLU A 90 -34.76 3.74 7.73
CA GLU A 90 -34.03 3.18 8.89
C GLU A 90 -34.53 1.91 9.62
N THR A 91 -35.54 1.20 9.13
CA THR A 91 -36.07 -0.04 9.73
C THR A 91 -36.02 -1.23 8.78
N ALA A 92 -35.18 -1.19 7.75
CA ALA A 92 -35.04 -2.32 6.85
C ALA A 92 -34.52 -3.55 7.63
N PRO A 93 -35.22 -4.70 7.60
CA PRO A 93 -34.63 -5.96 8.05
C PRO A 93 -33.32 -6.19 7.30
N TYR A 94 -32.40 -6.94 7.91
CA TYR A 94 -31.16 -7.36 7.26
C TYR A 94 -31.42 -7.77 5.80
N PRO A 95 -30.57 -7.37 4.83
CA PRO A 95 -30.80 -7.72 3.42
C PRO A 95 -31.12 -9.22 3.29
N PRO A 96 -32.16 -9.62 2.54
CA PRO A 96 -32.54 -11.03 2.46
C PRO A 96 -31.37 -11.88 1.96
N GLY A 97 -31.03 -12.98 2.65
CA GLY A 97 -29.95 -13.90 2.23
C GLY A 97 -29.07 -14.52 3.33
N TYR A 98 -29.33 -14.30 4.62
CA TYR A 98 -28.51 -14.87 5.70
C TYR A 98 -28.85 -16.35 5.96
N SER A 99 -27.82 -17.21 6.02
CA SER A 99 -27.96 -18.62 6.42
C SER A 99 -28.14 -18.76 7.94
N GLU A 100 -28.65 -19.90 8.40
CA GLU A 100 -28.75 -20.22 9.84
C GLU A 100 -27.37 -20.14 10.54
N GLU A 101 -26.32 -20.57 9.84
CA GLU A 101 -24.94 -20.46 10.30
C GLU A 101 -24.49 -19.01 10.49
N ALA A 102 -24.85 -18.13 9.55
CA ALA A 102 -24.56 -16.69 9.65
C ALA A 102 -25.31 -16.07 10.84
N MET A 103 -26.57 -16.49 11.10
CA MET A 103 -27.36 -16.03 12.24
C MET A 103 -26.74 -16.43 13.58
N ASN A 104 -26.26 -17.67 13.72
CA ASN A 104 -25.55 -18.12 14.91
C ASN A 104 -24.23 -17.34 15.12
N MET A 105 -23.52 -17.05 14.03
CA MET A 105 -22.30 -16.26 14.10
C MET A 105 -22.56 -14.81 14.52
N ILE A 106 -23.66 -14.20 14.04
CA ILE A 106 -24.13 -12.87 14.46
C ILE A 106 -24.36 -12.82 15.97
N HIS A 107 -25.05 -13.81 16.55
CA HIS A 107 -25.29 -13.87 18.00
C HIS A 107 -23.98 -13.92 18.81
N ASN A 108 -23.00 -14.70 18.35
CA ASN A 108 -21.70 -14.82 19.03
C ASN A 108 -20.82 -13.56 18.90
N LEU A 109 -21.05 -12.73 17.89
CA LEU A 109 -20.29 -11.50 17.64
C LEU A 109 -20.91 -10.26 18.30
N THR A 110 -21.94 -10.43 19.13
CA THR A 110 -22.61 -9.32 19.85
C THR A 110 -21.59 -8.54 20.69
N GLY A 111 -21.50 -7.23 20.46
CA GLY A 111 -20.56 -6.32 21.15
C GLY A 111 -19.22 -6.09 20.44
N THR A 112 -18.93 -6.80 19.34
CA THR A 112 -17.74 -6.56 18.50
C THR A 112 -17.99 -5.43 17.48
N ARG A 113 -16.92 -4.79 16.97
CA ARG A 113 -17.09 -3.76 15.92
C ARG A 113 -17.44 -4.36 14.56
N VAL A 114 -17.07 -5.62 14.33
CA VAL A 114 -17.41 -6.39 13.12
C VAL A 114 -18.92 -6.36 12.86
N LEU A 115 -19.75 -6.49 13.90
CA LEU A 115 -21.21 -6.52 13.73
C LEU A 115 -21.77 -5.22 13.14
N ASN A 116 -21.13 -4.07 13.40
CA ASN A 116 -21.55 -2.78 12.83
C ASN A 116 -21.47 -2.75 11.30
N GLY A 117 -20.67 -3.63 10.70
CA GLY A 117 -20.56 -3.73 9.24
C GLY A 117 -21.81 -4.29 8.56
N LEU A 118 -22.68 -5.03 9.26
CA LEU A 118 -23.92 -5.58 8.70
C LEU A 118 -25.07 -4.56 8.63
N GLN A 119 -24.98 -3.47 9.42
CA GLN A 119 -25.96 -2.37 9.43
C GLN A 119 -25.22 -1.03 9.47
N PRO A 120 -24.65 -0.59 8.34
CA PRO A 120 -23.83 0.61 8.29
C PRO A 120 -24.66 1.85 8.65
N ARG A 121 -24.28 2.55 9.74
CA ARG A 121 -24.95 3.80 10.19
C ARG A 121 -24.78 4.96 9.21
N TYR A 122 -23.68 4.97 8.45
CA TYR A 122 -23.35 6.00 7.47
C TYR A 122 -22.85 5.35 6.19
N ILE A 123 -23.66 5.38 5.14
CA ILE A 123 -23.28 4.87 3.83
C ILE A 123 -22.71 6.04 3.03
N HIS A 124 -21.42 5.94 2.66
CA HIS A 124 -20.88 6.82 1.62
C HIS A 124 -21.56 6.44 0.31
N ARG A 125 -22.57 7.22 -0.10
CA ARG A 125 -23.29 6.95 -1.36
C ARG A 125 -22.26 6.90 -2.48
N MET A 126 -22.19 5.77 -3.20
CA MET A 126 -21.39 5.68 -4.41
C MET A 126 -21.96 6.70 -5.42
N GLN A 127 -21.26 7.82 -5.57
CA GLN A 127 -21.72 8.94 -6.37
C GLN A 127 -21.33 8.72 -7.82
N LEU A 128 -22.18 8.03 -8.57
CA LEU A 128 -22.00 7.87 -10.01
C LEU A 128 -23.32 8.21 -10.72
N PRO A 129 -23.45 9.43 -11.26
CA PRO A 129 -24.66 9.88 -11.97
C PRO A 129 -25.07 8.98 -13.15
N PHE A 130 -24.15 8.16 -13.66
CA PHE A 130 -24.33 7.29 -14.83
C PHE A 130 -24.30 5.80 -14.51
N LEU A 131 -24.08 5.38 -13.25
CA LEU A 131 -23.87 3.96 -12.91
C LEU A 131 -25.06 3.10 -13.33
N VAL A 132 -26.27 3.54 -13.01
CA VAL A 132 -27.51 2.83 -13.32
C VAL A 132 -27.89 2.94 -14.81
N GLN A 133 -27.36 3.94 -15.52
CA GLN A 133 -27.59 4.10 -16.96
C GLN A 133 -26.68 3.18 -17.79
N ILE A 134 -25.48 2.90 -17.30
CA ILE A 134 -24.51 2.01 -17.96
C ILE A 134 -24.71 0.55 -17.49
N LEU A 135 -24.91 0.34 -16.20
CA LEU A 135 -25.18 -0.94 -15.57
C LEU A 135 -26.66 -1.05 -15.24
N THR A 136 -27.48 -1.24 -16.28
CA THR A 136 -28.95 -1.24 -16.16
C THR A 136 -29.50 -2.35 -15.28
N HIS A 137 -28.77 -3.46 -15.13
CA HIS A 137 -29.15 -4.57 -14.24
C HIS A 137 -29.25 -4.16 -12.77
N LEU A 138 -28.60 -3.07 -12.37
CA LEU A 138 -28.70 -2.53 -11.00
C LEU A 138 -30.10 -1.98 -10.69
N LEU A 139 -30.99 -1.82 -11.68
CA LEU A 139 -32.40 -1.47 -11.47
C LEU A 139 -33.25 -2.67 -11.03
N ASN A 140 -32.74 -3.89 -11.20
CA ASN A 140 -33.50 -5.10 -10.89
C ASN A 140 -33.67 -5.32 -9.38
N ASP A 141 -32.77 -4.75 -8.56
CA ASP A 141 -32.80 -4.86 -7.11
C ASP A 141 -32.49 -3.50 -6.44
N PRO A 142 -33.35 -3.00 -5.53
CA PRO A 142 -33.12 -1.73 -4.84
C PRO A 142 -31.90 -1.73 -3.90
N PHE A 143 -31.35 -2.90 -3.57
CA PHE A 143 -30.16 -3.10 -2.75
C PHE A 143 -28.89 -3.36 -3.57
N SER A 144 -28.91 -3.31 -4.91
CA SER A 144 -27.72 -3.52 -5.76
C SER A 144 -26.54 -2.60 -5.43
N LEU A 145 -26.79 -1.39 -4.90
CA LEU A 145 -25.76 -0.44 -4.46
C LEU A 145 -25.57 -0.39 -2.95
N TRP A 146 -26.32 -1.19 -2.21
CA TRP A 146 -26.19 -1.33 -0.77
C TRP A 146 -25.13 -2.40 -0.50
N PRO A 147 -24.02 -2.09 0.17
CA PRO A 147 -23.02 -3.11 0.46
C PRO A 147 -23.63 -4.18 1.38
N LEU A 148 -23.30 -5.45 1.11
CA LEU A 148 -23.67 -6.58 1.98
C LEU A 148 -22.98 -6.47 3.35
N TYR A 149 -21.77 -5.91 3.36
CA TYR A 149 -21.00 -5.63 4.56
C TYR A 149 -20.16 -4.37 4.37
N HIS A 150 -20.15 -3.48 5.36
CA HIS A 150 -19.40 -2.23 5.32
C HIS A 150 -18.90 -1.80 6.70
N LEU A 151 -17.67 -2.17 7.03
CA LEU A 151 -16.96 -1.68 8.21
C LEU A 151 -16.19 -0.41 7.83
N SER A 152 -16.76 0.75 8.15
CA SER A 152 -16.10 2.06 7.91
C SER A 152 -15.38 2.57 9.15
N GLY A 153 -14.22 3.20 8.92
CA GLY A 153 -13.48 3.99 9.89
C GLY A 153 -13.85 5.47 9.88
N ALA A 154 -14.85 5.88 9.08
CA ALA A 154 -15.31 7.26 8.90
C ALA A 154 -14.19 8.27 8.53
N ARG A 155 -13.13 7.79 7.86
CA ARG A 155 -12.02 8.64 7.42
C ARG A 155 -12.36 9.36 6.12
N HIS A 156 -12.14 10.67 6.12
CA HIS A 156 -12.32 11.54 4.95
C HIS A 156 -11.12 12.48 4.80
N TYR A 157 -10.86 12.94 3.58
CA TYR A 157 -9.76 13.86 3.26
C TYR A 157 -8.37 13.25 3.48
N MET A 158 -8.24 11.97 3.18
CA MET A 158 -6.95 11.27 3.24
C MET A 158 -6.04 11.72 2.08
N ASP A 159 -4.72 11.63 2.24
CA ASP A 159 -3.80 11.83 1.13
C ASP A 159 -3.92 10.64 0.15
N PHE A 160 -4.00 9.40 0.66
CA PHE A 160 -4.15 8.18 -0.15
C PHE A 160 -5.32 7.30 0.30
N VAL A 161 -6.04 6.78 -0.68
CA VAL A 161 -6.94 5.63 -0.56
C VAL A 161 -6.26 4.45 -1.24
N ILE A 162 -5.90 3.42 -0.49
CA ILE A 162 -5.27 2.19 -1.00
C ILE A 162 -6.36 1.15 -1.18
N GLY A 163 -6.70 0.81 -2.43
CA GLY A 163 -7.70 -0.19 -2.75
C GLY A 163 -7.08 -1.58 -2.92
N ILE A 164 -7.58 -2.57 -2.18
CA ILE A 164 -7.17 -3.97 -2.27
C ILE A 164 -8.41 -4.87 -2.45
N PRO A 165 -8.70 -5.40 -3.64
CA PRO A 165 -9.72 -6.41 -3.83
C PRO A 165 -9.18 -7.80 -3.41
N THR A 166 -10.02 -8.59 -2.75
CA THR A 166 -9.69 -9.96 -2.32
C THR A 166 -10.87 -10.90 -2.58
N VAL A 167 -10.55 -12.16 -2.88
CA VAL A 167 -11.51 -13.24 -3.12
C VAL A 167 -11.01 -14.52 -2.45
N LYS A 168 -11.93 -15.41 -2.11
CA LYS A 168 -11.64 -16.69 -1.47
C LYS A 168 -10.86 -17.58 -2.44
N ARG A 169 -9.80 -18.21 -1.93
CA ARG A 169 -8.96 -19.17 -2.67
C ARG A 169 -8.96 -20.51 -1.94
N ASP A 170 -8.88 -21.60 -2.70
CA ASP A 170 -8.90 -22.96 -2.15
C ASP A 170 -7.65 -23.32 -1.35
N LYS A 171 -6.50 -22.70 -1.66
CA LYS A 171 -5.18 -23.11 -1.14
C LYS A 171 -4.64 -22.22 -0.03
N GLN A 172 -4.60 -20.90 -0.25
CA GLN A 172 -4.00 -19.95 0.69
C GLN A 172 -4.54 -18.53 0.49
N THR A 173 -4.49 -17.73 1.56
CA THR A 173 -4.92 -16.33 1.58
C THR A 173 -3.69 -15.42 1.72
N TYR A 174 -3.45 -14.55 0.75
CA TYR A 174 -2.29 -13.65 0.74
C TYR A 174 -2.53 -12.32 1.47
N LEU A 175 -3.81 -11.96 1.65
CA LEU A 175 -4.24 -10.65 2.17
C LEU A 175 -3.53 -10.27 3.47
N PHE A 176 -3.43 -11.19 4.43
CA PHE A 176 -2.80 -10.93 5.73
C PHE A 176 -1.31 -10.59 5.61
N THR A 177 -0.61 -11.30 4.73
CA THR A 177 0.79 -11.01 4.39
C THR A 177 0.91 -9.63 3.77
N THR A 178 0.07 -9.31 2.78
CA THR A 178 0.04 -7.99 2.12
C THR A 178 -0.24 -6.86 3.11
N LEU A 179 -1.26 -7.00 3.96
CA LEU A 179 -1.59 -6.01 4.99
C LEU A 179 -0.44 -5.83 5.98
N THR A 180 0.20 -6.93 6.40
CA THR A 180 1.36 -6.86 7.30
C THR A 180 2.49 -6.03 6.69
N TYR A 181 2.87 -6.29 5.43
CA TYR A 181 3.94 -5.54 4.76
C TYR A 181 3.57 -4.06 4.58
N LEU A 182 2.33 -3.77 4.17
CA LEU A 182 1.85 -2.39 4.01
C LEU A 182 1.85 -1.63 5.34
N ILE A 183 1.27 -2.21 6.39
CA ILE A 183 1.10 -1.54 7.69
C ILE A 183 2.43 -1.34 8.40
N LYS A 184 3.36 -2.30 8.29
CA LYS A 184 4.71 -2.17 8.85
C LYS A 184 5.56 -1.12 8.11
N ALA A 185 5.34 -0.94 6.81
CA ALA A 185 6.02 0.09 6.03
C ALA A 185 5.47 1.52 6.29
N LEU A 186 4.27 1.66 6.85
CA LEU A 186 3.69 2.96 7.17
C LEU A 186 4.18 3.50 8.51
N SER A 187 4.74 4.71 8.50
CA SER A 187 5.04 5.45 9.73
C SER A 187 3.76 5.84 10.49
N ALA A 188 3.90 6.24 11.75
CA ALA A 188 2.75 6.71 12.54
C ALA A 188 2.08 7.96 11.95
N GLU A 189 2.84 8.81 11.26
CA GLU A 189 2.31 9.98 10.53
C GLU A 189 1.58 9.54 9.25
N ASP A 190 2.19 8.63 8.49
CA ASP A 190 1.60 8.10 7.26
C ASP A 190 0.26 7.42 7.55
N LYS A 191 0.19 6.61 8.62
CA LYS A 191 -1.03 5.95 9.08
C LYS A 191 -2.17 6.94 9.38
N ARG A 192 -1.92 8.22 9.66
CA ARG A 192 -2.98 9.24 9.83
C ARG A 192 -3.48 9.83 8.52
N SER A 193 -2.69 9.72 7.45
CA SER A 193 -2.95 10.31 6.15
C SER A 193 -3.49 9.31 5.11
N VAL A 194 -3.66 8.05 5.47
CA VAL A 194 -4.09 6.98 4.55
C VAL A 194 -5.31 6.22 5.07
N VAL A 195 -6.02 5.62 4.14
CA VAL A 195 -7.03 4.59 4.40
C VAL A 195 -6.82 3.43 3.44
N ILE A 196 -6.79 2.21 3.96
CA ILE A 196 -6.72 0.95 3.21
C ILE A 196 -8.14 0.40 3.15
N VAL A 197 -8.70 0.33 1.95
CA VAL A 197 -10.05 -0.21 1.70
C VAL A 197 -9.92 -1.59 1.10
N ILE A 198 -10.33 -2.59 1.86
CA ILE A 198 -10.34 -3.99 1.45
C ILE A 198 -11.73 -4.30 0.87
N LEU A 199 -11.79 -4.65 -0.41
CA LEU A 199 -13.01 -5.13 -1.04
C LEU A 199 -13.05 -6.66 -1.03
N VAL A 200 -13.99 -7.25 -0.30
CA VAL A 200 -14.22 -8.69 -0.26
C VAL A 200 -15.25 -9.04 -1.33
N GLY A 201 -14.79 -9.61 -2.44
CA GLY A 201 -15.63 -9.99 -3.58
C GLY A 201 -16.35 -11.33 -3.39
N GLU A 202 -16.82 -11.65 -2.19
CA GLU A 202 -17.49 -12.93 -1.88
C GLU A 202 -18.92 -12.68 -1.42
N PRO A 203 -19.91 -13.50 -1.85
CA PRO A 203 -21.30 -13.36 -1.41
C PRO A 203 -21.56 -14.04 -0.05
N ASP A 204 -20.68 -14.93 0.41
CA ASP A 204 -20.83 -15.68 1.67
C ASP A 204 -20.54 -14.78 2.87
N VAL A 205 -21.61 -14.37 3.56
CA VAL A 205 -21.56 -13.56 4.80
C VAL A 205 -20.70 -14.24 5.88
N THR A 206 -20.76 -15.56 6.01
CA THR A 206 -19.98 -16.28 7.03
C THR A 206 -18.50 -16.13 6.75
N TYR A 207 -18.09 -16.25 5.48
CA TYR A 207 -16.71 -16.00 5.07
C TYR A 207 -16.31 -14.54 5.33
N ILE A 208 -17.16 -13.57 4.96
CA ILE A 208 -16.90 -12.15 5.19
C ILE A 208 -16.68 -11.86 6.68
N LEU A 209 -17.56 -12.36 7.56
CA LEU A 209 -17.47 -12.15 9.01
C LEU A 209 -16.21 -12.81 9.60
N LYS A 210 -15.86 -14.02 9.15
CA LYS A 210 -14.62 -14.70 9.57
C LYS A 210 -13.39 -13.88 9.18
N LEU A 211 -13.33 -13.44 7.92
CA LEU A 211 -12.23 -12.62 7.41
C LEU A 211 -12.13 -11.28 8.16
N ALA A 212 -13.25 -10.58 8.34
CA ALA A 212 -13.29 -9.32 9.06
C ALA A 212 -12.85 -9.47 10.52
N ARG A 213 -13.28 -10.55 11.18
CA ARG A 213 -12.86 -10.86 12.55
C ARG A 213 -11.37 -11.16 12.64
N GLN A 214 -10.81 -11.92 11.70
CA GLN A 214 -9.38 -12.20 11.64
C GLN A 214 -8.57 -10.90 11.43
N ILE A 215 -9.02 -10.02 10.53
CA ILE A 215 -8.40 -8.70 10.32
C ILE A 215 -8.46 -7.85 11.61
N GLU A 216 -9.60 -7.85 12.32
CA GLU A 216 -9.75 -7.14 13.61
C GLU A 216 -8.80 -7.68 14.69
N ILE A 217 -8.59 -8.99 14.75
CA ILE A 217 -7.67 -9.62 15.71
C ILE A 217 -6.21 -9.27 15.37
N MET A 218 -5.82 -9.31 14.10
CA MET A 218 -4.44 -9.07 13.68
C MET A 218 -4.06 -7.58 13.66
N PHE A 219 -5.02 -6.70 13.35
CA PHE A 219 -4.79 -5.25 13.23
C PHE A 219 -5.79 -4.43 14.07
N PRO A 220 -5.87 -4.66 15.39
CA PRO A 220 -6.91 -4.07 16.23
C PRO A 220 -6.81 -2.54 16.31
N ARG A 221 -5.59 -2.00 16.29
CA ARG A 221 -5.37 -0.54 16.32
C ARG A 221 -5.73 0.09 15.00
N GLU A 222 -5.31 -0.48 13.89
CA GLU A 222 -5.60 0.03 12.55
C GLU A 222 -7.10 -0.03 12.21
N ILE A 223 -7.82 -1.06 12.66
CA ILE A 223 -9.28 -1.09 12.60
C ILE A 223 -9.88 -0.04 13.54
N SER A 224 -9.36 0.08 14.76
CA SER A 224 -9.91 1.04 15.73
C SER A 224 -9.76 2.50 15.29
N ASP A 225 -8.62 2.82 14.69
CA ASP A 225 -8.25 4.15 14.21
C ASP A 225 -8.86 4.45 12.83
N GLY A 226 -9.52 3.47 12.19
CA GLY A 226 -10.12 3.59 10.88
C GLY A 226 -9.12 3.59 9.71
N VAL A 227 -7.89 3.14 9.94
CA VAL A 227 -6.86 2.96 8.89
C VAL A 227 -7.30 1.87 7.91
N ILE A 228 -7.92 0.79 8.40
CA ILE A 228 -8.46 -0.30 7.57
C ILE A 228 -9.98 -0.19 7.54
N GLU A 229 -10.53 -0.21 6.33
CA GLU A 229 -11.97 -0.36 6.07
C GLU A 229 -12.22 -1.66 5.29
N ILE A 230 -13.37 -2.28 5.53
CA ILE A 230 -13.76 -3.52 4.86
C ILE A 230 -15.11 -3.31 4.19
N LEU A 231 -15.20 -3.69 2.92
CA LEU A 231 -16.36 -3.49 2.07
C LEU A 231 -16.67 -4.76 1.29
N ALA A 232 -17.92 -5.20 1.28
CA ALA A 232 -18.38 -6.31 0.43
C ALA A 232 -19.58 -5.85 -0.39
N PRO A 233 -19.55 -5.94 -1.74
CA PRO A 233 -20.70 -5.66 -2.58
C PRO A 233 -21.87 -6.62 -2.28
N SER A 234 -23.10 -6.16 -2.51
CA SER A 234 -24.26 -7.07 -2.55
C SER A 234 -24.14 -8.04 -3.72
N PRO A 235 -24.59 -9.30 -3.60
CA PRO A 235 -24.71 -10.20 -4.75
C PRO A 235 -25.50 -9.57 -5.91
N ALA A 236 -26.51 -8.74 -5.58
CA ALA A 236 -27.32 -8.02 -6.56
C ALA A 236 -26.57 -6.90 -7.32
N TYR A 237 -25.34 -6.57 -6.94
CA TYR A 237 -24.47 -5.67 -7.70
C TYR A 237 -24.00 -6.31 -9.02
N TYR A 238 -23.82 -7.63 -9.03
CA TYR A 238 -23.30 -8.35 -10.18
C TYR A 238 -24.44 -8.68 -11.15
N PRO A 239 -24.22 -8.59 -12.48
CA PRO A 239 -25.15 -9.16 -13.46
C PRO A 239 -25.07 -10.69 -13.44
N GLU A 240 -25.96 -11.36 -14.17
CA GLU A 240 -25.84 -12.80 -14.46
C GLU A 240 -24.52 -13.05 -15.21
N LEU A 241 -23.53 -13.66 -14.53
CA LEU A 241 -22.18 -13.81 -15.07
C LEU A 241 -22.03 -15.09 -15.91
N GLU A 242 -22.98 -16.02 -15.79
CA GLU A 242 -23.04 -17.29 -16.48
C GLU A 242 -23.40 -17.10 -17.97
N ASP A 243 -24.17 -16.07 -18.28
CA ASP A 243 -24.68 -15.75 -19.63
C ASP A 243 -23.74 -14.84 -20.44
N LEU A 244 -22.51 -14.62 -19.96
CA LEU A 244 -21.55 -13.76 -20.62
C LEU A 244 -21.07 -14.35 -21.95
N CYS A 245 -21.12 -13.55 -23.01
CA CYS A 245 -20.50 -13.88 -24.29
C CYS A 245 -18.96 -13.84 -24.16
N PRO A 246 -18.24 -14.96 -24.30
CA PRO A 246 -16.79 -14.97 -24.19
C PRO A 246 -16.13 -14.18 -25.32
N THR A 247 -15.20 -13.29 -24.96
CA THR A 247 -14.36 -12.55 -25.92
C THR A 247 -12.90 -12.99 -25.79
N LEU A 248 -12.03 -12.53 -26.70
CA LEU A 248 -10.57 -12.77 -26.66
C LEU A 248 -10.13 -14.24 -26.77
N GLY A 249 -11.04 -15.15 -27.17
CA GLY A 249 -10.78 -16.59 -27.17
C GLY A 249 -10.72 -17.19 -25.75
N ASP A 250 -11.23 -16.48 -24.74
CA ASP A 250 -11.31 -16.97 -23.37
C ASP A 250 -12.34 -18.11 -23.23
N SER A 251 -12.11 -19.02 -22.29
CA SER A 251 -13.15 -19.94 -21.84
C SER A 251 -14.25 -19.18 -21.07
N PRO A 252 -15.49 -19.70 -21.01
CA PRO A 252 -16.57 -19.06 -20.25
C PRO A 252 -16.17 -18.77 -18.79
N LYS A 253 -15.51 -19.74 -18.12
CA LYS A 253 -15.00 -19.57 -16.76
C LYS A 253 -13.99 -18.41 -16.62
N ARG A 254 -13.12 -18.22 -17.61
CA ARG A 254 -12.14 -17.14 -17.60
C ARG A 254 -12.79 -15.79 -17.90
N ALA A 255 -13.73 -15.75 -18.84
CA ALA A 255 -14.51 -14.55 -19.16
C ALA A 255 -15.32 -14.08 -17.94
N MET A 256 -16.01 -15.00 -17.25
CA MET A 256 -16.69 -14.76 -15.98
C MET A 256 -15.73 -14.20 -14.93
N TRP A 257 -14.61 -14.88 -14.69
CA TRP A 257 -13.62 -14.47 -13.70
C TRP A 257 -13.10 -13.04 -13.92
N ARG A 258 -12.67 -12.68 -15.14
CA ARG A 258 -12.15 -11.32 -15.41
C ARG A 258 -13.25 -10.26 -15.39
N THR A 259 -14.47 -10.61 -15.78
CA THR A 259 -15.62 -9.70 -15.76
C THR A 259 -15.98 -9.34 -14.32
N LYS A 260 -16.03 -10.35 -13.44
CA LYS A 260 -16.21 -10.14 -12.00
C LYS A 260 -15.07 -9.31 -11.40
N GLN A 261 -13.82 -9.63 -11.72
CA GLN A 261 -12.66 -8.86 -11.23
C GLN A 261 -12.73 -7.38 -11.64
N ASN A 262 -13.19 -7.08 -12.86
CA ASN A 262 -13.40 -5.70 -13.29
C ASN A 262 -14.50 -5.01 -12.47
N LEU A 263 -15.63 -5.67 -12.25
CA LEU A 263 -16.73 -5.14 -11.43
C LEU A 263 -16.30 -4.86 -9.99
N ASP A 264 -15.48 -5.75 -9.40
CA ASP A 264 -14.87 -5.60 -8.08
C ASP A 264 -13.99 -4.35 -8.02
N ASN A 265 -13.10 -4.16 -9.01
CA ASN A 265 -12.25 -2.97 -9.12
C ASN A 265 -13.07 -1.69 -9.32
N ILE A 266 -14.11 -1.73 -10.16
CA ILE A 266 -15.02 -0.61 -10.40
C ILE A 266 -15.70 -0.18 -9.10
N TYR A 267 -16.23 -1.14 -8.32
CA TYR A 267 -16.90 -0.87 -7.05
C TYR A 267 -15.94 -0.21 -6.05
N LEU A 268 -14.72 -0.75 -5.95
CA LEU A 268 -13.69 -0.24 -5.06
C LEU A 268 -13.24 1.18 -5.44
N MET A 269 -12.97 1.41 -6.73
CA MET A 269 -12.63 2.74 -7.24
C MET A 269 -13.78 3.74 -7.01
N ALA A 270 -15.03 3.33 -7.25
CA ALA A 270 -16.20 4.17 -7.02
C ALA A 270 -16.35 4.56 -5.55
N TYR A 271 -16.09 3.63 -4.63
CA TYR A 271 -16.10 3.89 -3.19
C TYR A 271 -14.98 4.86 -2.75
N ALA A 272 -13.83 4.81 -3.44
CA ALA A 272 -12.69 5.69 -3.18
C ALA A 272 -12.91 7.13 -3.68
N ILE A 273 -13.83 7.36 -4.63
CA ILE A 273 -14.14 8.70 -5.15
C ILE A 273 -14.55 9.62 -3.98
N GLY A 274 -13.81 10.73 -3.84
CA GLY A 274 -14.04 11.75 -2.81
C GLY A 274 -13.56 11.41 -1.40
N LYS A 275 -12.90 10.26 -1.17
CA LYS A 275 -12.32 9.91 0.14
C LYS A 275 -10.91 10.44 0.38
N GLY A 276 -10.10 10.55 -0.67
CA GLY A 276 -8.74 11.06 -0.57
C GLY A 276 -8.25 11.73 -1.84
N VAL A 277 -7.02 12.26 -1.80
CA VAL A 277 -6.40 12.99 -2.91
C VAL A 277 -5.99 12.04 -4.04
N TYR A 278 -5.38 10.92 -3.66
CA TYR A 278 -4.92 9.90 -4.58
C TYR A 278 -5.58 8.55 -4.29
N TYR A 279 -5.78 7.76 -5.35
CA TYR A 279 -6.18 6.36 -5.26
C TYR A 279 -5.02 5.49 -5.74
N LEU A 280 -4.56 4.58 -4.89
CA LEU A 280 -3.55 3.57 -5.22
C LEU A 280 -4.25 2.22 -5.43
N MET A 281 -4.12 1.68 -6.63
CA MET A 281 -4.63 0.36 -6.99
C MET A 281 -3.59 -0.71 -6.63
N LEU A 282 -3.96 -1.66 -5.77
CA LEU A 282 -3.16 -2.83 -5.40
C LEU A 282 -4.00 -4.12 -5.51
N GLU A 283 -3.33 -5.26 -5.40
CA GLU A 283 -3.94 -6.59 -5.27
C GLU A 283 -3.67 -7.15 -3.86
N ASP A 284 -4.34 -8.24 -3.48
CA ASP A 284 -4.22 -8.85 -2.15
C ASP A 284 -3.00 -9.76 -1.97
N ASP A 285 -2.15 -9.87 -3.00
CA ASP A 285 -0.96 -10.71 -3.05
C ASP A 285 0.28 -9.91 -3.46
N VAL A 286 0.47 -8.76 -2.83
CA VAL A 286 1.62 -7.87 -3.03
C VAL A 286 2.46 -7.69 -1.76
N THR A 287 3.77 -7.50 -1.94
CA THR A 287 4.68 -6.96 -0.92
C THR A 287 5.16 -5.57 -1.32
N THR A 288 5.71 -4.81 -0.37
CA THR A 288 6.09 -3.41 -0.55
C THR A 288 7.46 -3.08 0.05
N LYS A 289 8.06 -1.96 -0.39
CA LYS A 289 9.28 -1.40 0.21
C LYS A 289 8.95 -0.58 1.46
N LYS A 290 9.90 -0.53 2.41
CA LYS A 290 9.72 0.13 3.71
C LYS A 290 9.28 1.60 3.59
N ASP A 291 9.82 2.36 2.63
CA ASP A 291 9.54 3.79 2.50
C ASP A 291 8.67 4.13 1.30
N PHE A 292 7.78 3.20 0.90
CA PHE A 292 7.02 3.35 -0.34
C PHE A 292 6.18 4.64 -0.37
N LEU A 293 5.52 5.01 0.73
CA LEU A 293 4.61 6.16 0.74
C LEU A 293 5.35 7.51 0.66
N PRO A 294 6.40 7.77 1.46
CA PRO A 294 7.23 8.96 1.27
C PRO A 294 7.85 9.06 -0.14
N GLU A 295 8.36 7.95 -0.68
CA GLU A 295 8.92 7.92 -2.05
C GLU A 295 7.85 8.26 -3.10
N MET A 296 6.64 7.71 -2.96
CA MET A 296 5.51 8.03 -3.81
C MET A 296 5.13 9.50 -3.74
N LYS A 297 4.95 10.05 -2.54
CA LYS A 297 4.60 11.46 -2.32
C LYS A 297 5.60 12.39 -3.02
N GLY A 298 6.89 12.20 -2.75
CA GLY A 298 7.95 13.02 -3.36
C GLY A 298 8.01 12.91 -4.89
N TYR A 299 7.80 11.71 -5.43
CA TYR A 299 7.78 11.52 -6.88
C TYR A 299 6.53 12.11 -7.54
N ILE A 300 5.35 11.99 -6.92
CA ILE A 300 4.10 12.58 -7.41
C ILE A 300 4.21 14.10 -7.46
N GLU A 301 4.74 14.73 -6.41
CA GLU A 301 4.99 16.18 -6.37
C GLU A 301 5.89 16.62 -7.51
N THR A 302 7.08 16.01 -7.61
CA THR A 302 8.08 16.34 -8.64
C THR A 302 7.53 16.11 -10.05
N THR A 303 6.79 15.03 -10.24
CA THR A 303 6.17 14.67 -11.53
C THR A 303 5.03 15.63 -11.88
N THR A 304 4.25 16.08 -10.90
CA THR A 304 3.16 17.03 -11.10
C THR A 304 3.69 18.41 -11.48
N GLU A 305 4.79 18.86 -10.87
CA GLU A 305 5.46 20.10 -11.25
C GLU A 305 5.97 20.06 -12.70
N LYS A 306 6.60 18.95 -13.11
CA LYS A 306 7.19 18.79 -14.45
C LYS A 306 6.17 18.48 -15.54
N THR A 307 5.16 17.68 -15.21
CA THR A 307 4.21 17.07 -16.15
C THR A 307 2.80 17.03 -15.55
N PRO A 308 2.12 18.17 -15.35
CA PRO A 308 0.89 18.25 -14.55
C PRO A 308 -0.29 17.41 -15.08
N HIS A 309 -0.29 17.07 -16.38
CA HIS A 309 -1.38 16.38 -17.08
C HIS A 309 -1.16 14.86 -17.26
N TRP A 310 -0.54 14.19 -16.29
CA TRP A 310 -0.51 12.73 -16.25
C TRP A 310 -1.90 12.15 -15.95
N ILE A 311 -2.19 10.94 -16.44
CA ILE A 311 -3.44 10.21 -16.22
C ILE A 311 -3.30 9.34 -14.95
N PHE A 312 -2.23 8.57 -14.88
CA PHE A 312 -1.82 7.84 -13.68
C PHE A 312 -0.30 7.74 -13.62
N ILE A 313 0.24 7.43 -12.43
CA ILE A 313 1.67 7.18 -12.21
C ILE A 313 1.87 5.70 -11.90
N GLU A 314 2.91 5.10 -12.46
CA GLU A 314 3.25 3.69 -12.27
C GLU A 314 4.38 3.53 -11.24
N PHE A 315 4.06 2.92 -10.10
CA PHE A 315 5.03 2.48 -9.08
C PHE A 315 5.31 0.98 -9.11
N CYS A 316 4.61 0.25 -9.96
CA CYS A 316 4.90 -1.12 -10.38
C CYS A 316 4.55 -1.24 -11.87
N GLN A 317 5.35 -1.96 -12.64
CA GLN A 317 5.17 -2.09 -14.09
C GLN A 317 4.38 -3.34 -14.47
N VAL A 318 4.03 -4.17 -13.49
CA VAL A 318 3.25 -5.40 -13.67
C VAL A 318 1.77 -5.08 -13.53
N GLY A 319 1.02 -5.30 -14.62
CA GLY A 319 -0.45 -5.23 -14.64
C GLY A 319 -1.01 -3.93 -14.05
N ALA A 320 -2.04 -4.07 -13.22
CA ALA A 320 -2.77 -3.00 -12.54
C ALA A 320 -2.21 -2.66 -11.15
N ILE A 321 -1.19 -3.38 -10.69
CA ILE A 321 -0.55 -3.14 -9.39
C ILE A 321 0.20 -1.81 -9.44
N GLY A 322 0.12 -1.04 -8.35
CA GLY A 322 0.94 0.14 -8.14
C GLY A 322 0.58 1.31 -9.06
N LYS A 323 -0.66 1.36 -9.56
CA LYS A 323 -1.15 2.50 -10.36
C LYS A 323 -1.79 3.54 -9.45
N VAL A 324 -1.28 4.76 -9.51
CA VAL A 324 -1.80 5.90 -8.75
C VAL A 324 -2.58 6.83 -9.64
N PHE A 325 -3.82 7.09 -9.26
CA PHE A 325 -4.70 8.07 -9.88
C PHE A 325 -4.90 9.25 -8.94
N ARG A 326 -5.13 10.44 -9.51
CA ARG A 326 -5.82 11.48 -8.75
C ARG A 326 -7.28 11.08 -8.62
N THR A 327 -7.83 11.14 -7.41
CA THR A 327 -9.22 10.74 -7.19
C THR A 327 -10.20 11.62 -7.97
N ARG A 328 -9.89 12.92 -8.20
CA ARG A 328 -10.68 13.79 -9.10
C ARG A 328 -10.72 13.34 -10.55
N ASP A 329 -9.69 12.63 -11.01
CA ASP A 329 -9.54 12.18 -12.40
C ASP A 329 -9.88 10.68 -12.55
N LEU A 330 -10.27 10.02 -11.45
CA LEU A 330 -10.59 8.59 -11.39
C LEU A 330 -11.93 8.27 -12.07
N LEU A 331 -12.91 9.17 -11.94
CA LEU A 331 -14.27 8.98 -12.46
C LEU A 331 -14.31 8.63 -13.96
N PRO A 332 -13.63 9.35 -14.87
CA PRO A 332 -13.57 8.97 -16.29
C PRO A 332 -13.07 7.54 -16.54
N PHE A 333 -12.07 7.07 -15.78
CA PHE A 333 -11.57 5.71 -15.92
C PHE A 333 -12.59 4.68 -15.40
N VAL A 334 -13.22 4.95 -14.25
CA VAL A 334 -14.31 4.11 -13.73
C VAL A 334 -15.44 3.96 -14.75
N THR A 335 -15.89 5.07 -15.36
CA THR A 335 -16.92 5.04 -16.40
C THR A 335 -16.47 4.26 -17.63
N TYR A 336 -15.21 4.43 -18.07
CA TYR A 336 -14.66 3.66 -19.19
C TYR A 336 -14.65 2.16 -18.88
N SER A 337 -14.18 1.79 -17.70
CA SER A 337 -14.18 0.40 -17.24
C SER A 337 -15.59 -0.17 -17.15
N GLN A 338 -16.59 0.61 -16.74
CA GLN A 338 -18.00 0.20 -16.72
C GLN A 338 -18.58 -0.07 -18.10
N ILE A 339 -18.11 0.61 -19.15
CA ILE A 339 -18.58 0.36 -20.51
C ILE A 339 -18.00 -0.96 -21.04
N PHE A 340 -16.76 -1.30 -20.66
CA PHE A 340 -16.01 -2.41 -21.22
C PHE A 340 -15.69 -3.55 -20.24
N TYR A 341 -16.37 -3.59 -19.09
CA TYR A 341 -16.05 -4.51 -17.98
C TYR A 341 -16.11 -5.98 -18.38
N SER A 342 -16.95 -6.36 -19.35
CA SER A 342 -17.06 -7.73 -19.85
C SER A 342 -16.19 -8.00 -21.08
N ASN A 343 -15.57 -6.99 -21.69
CA ASN A 343 -14.82 -7.14 -22.94
C ASN A 343 -13.35 -7.52 -22.76
N MET A 344 -12.67 -6.94 -21.76
CA MET A 344 -11.22 -7.06 -21.57
C MET A 344 -10.85 -7.05 -20.07
N PRO A 345 -9.74 -7.67 -19.64
CA PRO A 345 -9.27 -7.57 -18.25
C PRO A 345 -8.80 -6.15 -17.89
N ILE A 346 -8.75 -5.82 -16.60
CA ILE A 346 -8.45 -4.46 -16.11
C ILE A 346 -7.13 -3.87 -16.65
N ASP A 347 -6.09 -4.69 -16.78
CA ASP A 347 -4.79 -4.29 -17.34
C ASP A 347 -4.92 -3.77 -18.77
N TRP A 348 -5.77 -4.44 -19.55
CA TRP A 348 -6.00 -4.09 -20.95
C TRP A 348 -6.94 -2.90 -21.05
N LEU A 349 -7.90 -2.76 -20.13
CA LEU A 349 -8.72 -1.56 -20.02
C LEU A 349 -7.87 -0.33 -19.70
N LEU A 350 -6.86 -0.44 -18.84
CA LEU A 350 -5.89 0.64 -18.59
C LEU A 350 -5.13 1.03 -19.87
N GLU A 351 -4.61 0.04 -20.60
CA GLU A 351 -3.88 0.28 -21.84
C GLU A 351 -4.75 0.85 -22.97
N SER A 352 -5.99 0.39 -23.07
CA SER A 352 -6.99 0.85 -24.02
C SER A 352 -7.43 2.27 -23.68
N TYR A 353 -7.75 2.55 -22.42
CA TYR A 353 -8.06 3.89 -21.93
C TYR A 353 -6.94 4.88 -22.23
N LEU A 354 -5.68 4.50 -21.99
CA LEU A 354 -4.54 5.34 -22.37
C LEU A 354 -4.50 5.59 -23.88
N ALA A 355 -4.68 4.55 -24.70
CA ALA A 355 -4.65 4.68 -26.15
C ALA A 355 -5.73 5.66 -26.63
N ASP A 356 -6.97 5.48 -26.18
CA ASP A 356 -8.11 6.31 -26.58
C ASP A 356 -7.96 7.77 -26.15
N ARG A 357 -7.17 8.04 -25.10
CA ARG A 357 -6.93 9.39 -24.59
C ARG A 357 -5.83 10.15 -25.32
N VAL A 358 -4.82 9.47 -25.88
CA VAL A 358 -3.61 10.15 -26.39
C VAL A 358 -3.13 9.69 -27.75
N CYS A 359 -3.62 8.56 -28.27
CA CYS A 359 -3.21 8.03 -29.55
C CYS A 359 -4.18 8.48 -30.65
N SER A 360 -3.62 8.89 -31.78
CA SER A 360 -4.41 9.20 -32.98
C SER A 360 -4.70 7.92 -33.76
N ILE A 361 -5.97 7.69 -34.10
CA ILE A 361 -6.42 6.54 -34.90
C ILE A 361 -5.80 6.62 -36.30
N ASP A 362 -5.80 7.81 -36.90
CA ASP A 362 -5.09 8.11 -38.13
C ASP A 362 -3.72 8.72 -37.81
N LYS A 363 -2.64 8.22 -38.40
CA LYS A 363 -1.29 8.83 -38.28
C LYS A 363 -1.21 10.28 -38.78
N LYS A 364 -2.31 10.91 -39.21
CA LYS A 364 -2.39 12.19 -39.92
C LYS A 364 -3.36 13.24 -39.34
N SER A 365 -4.24 12.95 -38.38
CA SER A 365 -5.31 13.88 -38.00
C SER A 365 -5.07 14.56 -36.64
N LEU A 366 -4.24 15.60 -36.63
CA LEU A 366 -4.34 16.65 -35.61
C LEU A 366 -5.46 17.64 -36.01
N CYS A 367 -6.27 18.09 -35.05
CA CYS A 367 -7.22 19.18 -35.27
C CYS A 367 -6.52 20.43 -35.86
N PRO A 368 -7.09 21.11 -36.87
CA PRO A 368 -6.43 22.23 -37.56
C PRO A 368 -5.98 23.39 -36.65
N ALA A 369 -6.68 23.62 -35.54
CA ALA A 369 -6.34 24.64 -34.55
C ALA A 369 -5.05 24.31 -33.76
N ALA A 370 -4.71 23.03 -33.56
CA ALA A 370 -3.50 22.59 -32.88
C ALA A 370 -2.29 22.49 -33.83
N ALA A 371 -2.52 22.20 -35.11
CA ALA A 371 -1.47 22.03 -36.11
C ALA A 371 -0.66 23.31 -36.38
N LYS A 372 -1.28 24.51 -36.28
CA LYS A 372 -0.59 25.80 -36.47
C LYS A 372 0.33 26.21 -35.31
N LYS A 373 0.00 25.82 -34.07
CA LYS A 373 0.77 26.20 -32.86
C LYS A 373 1.96 25.27 -32.58
N TYR A 374 1.92 24.04 -33.07
CA TYR A 374 2.91 23.01 -32.76
C TYR A 374 3.55 22.42 -34.02
N LYS A 375 4.32 23.25 -34.74
CA LYS A 375 5.11 22.84 -35.92
C LYS A 375 6.19 21.78 -35.64
N ARG A 376 6.37 21.36 -34.38
CA ARG A 376 7.33 20.32 -33.91
C ARG A 376 6.67 18.99 -33.53
N LEU A 377 5.36 18.82 -33.74
CA LEU A 377 4.62 17.58 -33.42
C LEU A 377 4.61 16.59 -34.60
N GLU A 378 5.71 16.49 -35.34
CA GLU A 378 5.91 15.42 -36.31
C GLU A 378 5.98 14.07 -35.58
N LYS A 379 5.09 13.14 -35.98
CA LYS A 379 5.17 11.68 -35.81
C LYS A 379 5.71 11.16 -34.47
N LYS A 380 5.11 11.55 -33.34
CA LYS A 380 5.34 10.78 -32.10
C LYS A 380 4.54 9.49 -32.14
N SER A 381 5.19 8.37 -31.81
CA SER A 381 4.53 7.07 -31.75
C SER A 381 3.46 7.08 -30.64
N CYS A 382 2.39 6.29 -30.80
CA CYS A 382 1.40 6.07 -29.75
C CYS A 382 2.07 5.64 -28.43
N ALA A 383 3.12 4.82 -28.52
CA ALA A 383 3.90 4.38 -27.35
C ALA A 383 4.54 5.57 -26.59
N GLU A 384 5.12 6.53 -27.29
CA GLU A 384 5.73 7.73 -26.69
C GLU A 384 4.66 8.64 -26.07
N SER A 385 3.51 8.77 -26.74
CA SER A 385 2.38 9.57 -26.26
C SER A 385 1.81 8.99 -24.97
N LYS A 386 1.68 7.66 -24.88
CA LYS A 386 1.31 6.94 -23.66
C LYS A 386 2.31 7.19 -22.53
N LEU A 387 3.63 7.07 -22.81
CA LEU A 387 4.67 7.28 -21.79
C LEU A 387 4.67 8.68 -21.16
N ARG A 388 4.27 9.71 -21.92
CA ARG A 388 4.18 11.09 -21.39
C ARG A 388 3.06 11.27 -20.37
N VAL A 389 1.97 10.51 -20.50
CA VAL A 389 0.81 10.60 -19.59
C VAL A 389 0.79 9.49 -18.54
N ARG A 390 1.75 8.55 -18.58
CA ARG A 390 1.99 7.52 -17.57
C ARG A 390 3.44 7.57 -17.04
N PRO A 391 3.79 8.58 -16.22
CA PRO A 391 5.12 8.63 -15.62
C PRO A 391 5.41 7.34 -14.84
N ARG A 392 6.63 6.83 -14.98
CA ARG A 392 7.08 5.58 -14.36
C ARG A 392 8.12 5.86 -13.31
N TYR A 393 7.86 5.40 -12.09
CA TYR A 393 8.89 5.37 -11.07
C TYR A 393 9.97 4.36 -11.47
N LYS A 394 11.24 4.74 -11.29
CA LYS A 394 12.39 4.02 -11.86
C LYS A 394 12.56 2.62 -11.26
N VAL A 395 12.15 2.44 -10.02
CA VAL A 395 12.31 1.22 -9.24
C VAL A 395 10.92 0.81 -8.77
N SER A 396 10.53 -0.45 -8.92
CA SER A 396 9.20 -0.85 -8.46
C SER A 396 9.13 -0.84 -6.93
N LEU A 397 8.06 -0.26 -6.39
CA LEU A 397 7.80 -0.18 -4.94
C LEU A 397 6.90 -1.32 -4.45
N PHE A 398 6.32 -2.07 -5.38
CA PHE A 398 5.45 -3.21 -5.11
C PHE A 398 5.86 -4.42 -5.95
N GLN A 399 5.67 -5.61 -5.38
CA GLN A 399 5.97 -6.88 -6.02
C GLN A 399 4.85 -7.88 -5.77
N HIS A 400 4.32 -8.47 -6.82
CA HIS A 400 3.37 -9.58 -6.74
C HIS A 400 4.06 -10.84 -6.20
N ILE A 401 3.45 -11.47 -5.21
CA ILE A 401 3.94 -12.66 -4.49
C ILE A 401 2.96 -13.83 -4.60
N GLY A 402 1.80 -13.63 -5.24
CA GLY A 402 0.79 -14.66 -5.43
C GLY A 402 1.28 -15.80 -6.33
N VAL A 403 1.32 -17.04 -5.81
CA VAL A 403 1.69 -18.24 -6.59
C VAL A 403 0.46 -18.89 -7.24
N TYR A 404 -0.64 -18.92 -6.50
CA TYR A 404 -1.93 -19.47 -6.90
C TYR A 404 -2.92 -18.35 -7.19
N SER A 405 -3.39 -18.29 -8.43
CA SER A 405 -4.45 -17.38 -8.84
C SER A 405 -5.80 -17.79 -8.24
N SER A 406 -6.70 -16.82 -8.09
CA SER A 406 -8.12 -17.09 -7.83
C SER A 406 -8.84 -17.78 -9.00
N LEU A 407 -8.29 -17.72 -10.22
CA LEU A 407 -8.72 -18.58 -11.30
C LEU A 407 -8.18 -20.00 -11.08
N GLN A 408 -9.06 -20.93 -10.68
CA GLN A 408 -8.70 -22.31 -10.34
C GLN A 408 -7.78 -22.96 -11.39
N GLY A 409 -6.68 -23.54 -10.91
CA GLY A 409 -5.67 -24.23 -11.73
C GLY A 409 -4.59 -23.31 -12.32
N LYS A 410 -4.74 -21.99 -12.26
CA LYS A 410 -3.73 -21.06 -12.79
C LYS A 410 -2.65 -20.76 -11.74
N ILE A 411 -1.41 -21.12 -12.06
CA ILE A 411 -0.22 -20.75 -11.30
C ILE A 411 0.36 -19.47 -11.91
N GLN A 412 0.63 -18.48 -11.07
CA GLN A 412 1.18 -17.19 -11.47
C GLN A 412 2.53 -17.01 -10.75
N LYS A 413 3.61 -16.69 -11.47
CA LYS A 413 4.92 -16.39 -10.87
C LYS A 413 5.51 -15.12 -11.49
N VAL A 414 4.67 -14.13 -11.74
CA VAL A 414 5.13 -12.89 -12.37
C VAL A 414 5.84 -12.04 -11.32
N GLN A 415 7.11 -11.76 -11.59
CA GLN A 415 7.93 -10.85 -10.82
C GLN A 415 8.29 -9.62 -11.64
N ASP A 416 8.40 -8.45 -11.00
CA ASP A 416 8.88 -7.24 -11.65
C ASP A 416 10.41 -7.17 -11.54
N PRO A 417 11.17 -7.24 -12.65
CA PRO A 417 12.63 -7.18 -12.61
C PRO A 417 13.17 -5.90 -11.95
N GLN A 418 12.36 -4.84 -11.87
CA GLN A 418 12.77 -3.54 -11.32
C GLN A 418 12.49 -3.41 -9.82
N PHE A 419 11.88 -4.41 -9.17
CA PHE A 419 11.65 -4.37 -7.71
C PHE A 419 12.95 -4.60 -6.92
N GLY A 420 13.78 -5.53 -7.38
CA GLY A 420 14.95 -6.03 -6.63
C GLY A 420 14.63 -7.32 -5.86
N LYS A 421 15.40 -7.63 -4.82
CA LYS A 421 15.16 -8.81 -3.96
C LYS A 421 13.92 -8.60 -3.08
N VAL A 422 13.05 -9.60 -3.00
CA VAL A 422 11.93 -9.63 -2.06
C VAL A 422 12.46 -9.76 -0.63
N GLN A 423 11.86 -9.05 0.32
CA GLN A 423 12.25 -9.12 1.72
C GLN A 423 11.85 -10.48 2.30
N SER A 424 12.84 -11.33 2.57
CA SER A 424 12.66 -12.68 3.11
C SER A 424 12.59 -12.74 4.64
N TYR A 425 13.01 -11.68 5.34
CA TYR A 425 13.03 -11.58 6.81
C TYR A 425 12.87 -10.13 7.30
N PHE A 426 12.57 -9.95 8.58
CA PHE A 426 12.43 -8.65 9.24
C PHE A 426 13.71 -8.36 10.05
N PRO A 427 14.55 -7.39 9.65
CA PRO A 427 15.73 -7.02 10.42
C PRO A 427 15.34 -6.46 11.79
N HIS A 428 16.06 -6.88 12.83
CA HIS A 428 15.82 -6.48 14.21
C HIS A 428 17.12 -6.56 15.01
N GLN A 429 17.09 -6.15 16.27
CA GLN A 429 18.17 -6.37 17.23
C GLN A 429 17.57 -7.03 18.46
N ASN A 430 18.21 -8.10 18.94
CA ASN A 430 17.78 -8.82 20.12
C ASN A 430 18.82 -8.73 21.24
N PRO A 431 18.41 -8.92 22.50
CA PRO A 431 19.32 -9.08 23.62
C PRO A 431 20.31 -10.23 23.40
N PRO A 432 21.54 -10.14 23.92
CA PRO A 432 22.55 -11.18 23.73
C PRO A 432 22.11 -12.50 24.38
N VAL A 433 22.22 -13.57 23.62
CA VAL A 433 21.93 -14.94 24.07
C VAL A 433 23.25 -15.67 24.34
N GLN A 434 23.30 -16.50 25.39
CA GLN A 434 24.50 -17.28 25.73
C GLN A 434 24.60 -18.53 24.86
N LYS A 435 23.46 -19.17 24.58
CA LYS A 435 23.41 -20.41 23.79
C LYS A 435 22.08 -20.50 23.04
N ILE A 436 22.16 -20.77 21.75
CA ILE A 436 21.00 -21.16 20.94
C ILE A 436 21.10 -22.65 20.62
N THR A 437 20.01 -23.39 20.81
CA THR A 437 19.93 -24.81 20.43
C THR A 437 18.67 -25.09 19.63
N THR A 438 18.79 -25.94 18.62
CA THR A 438 17.66 -26.39 17.80
C THR A 438 17.76 -27.88 17.56
N THR A 439 16.62 -28.59 17.57
CA THR A 439 16.53 -29.97 17.08
C THR A 439 16.15 -30.03 15.60
N ILE A 440 15.68 -28.91 15.04
CA ILE A 440 15.32 -28.78 13.63
C ILE A 440 16.59 -28.46 12.84
N GLU A 441 16.90 -29.30 11.86
CA GLU A 441 18.03 -29.12 10.94
C GLU A 441 17.79 -27.90 10.04
N ASP A 442 18.75 -26.98 9.99
CA ASP A 442 18.73 -25.83 9.10
C ASP A 442 19.04 -26.21 7.65
N TYR A 443 18.52 -25.39 6.73
CA TYR A 443 18.77 -25.50 5.31
C TYR A 443 19.70 -24.38 4.84
N TYR A 444 20.82 -24.78 4.26
CA TYR A 444 21.81 -23.88 3.68
C TYR A 444 22.45 -22.94 4.71
N GLN A 445 22.42 -21.62 4.47
CA GLN A 445 23.01 -20.60 5.36
C GLN A 445 21.97 -19.95 6.30
N HIS A 446 20.70 -20.39 6.23
CA HIS A 446 19.57 -19.81 6.96
C HIS A 446 19.44 -20.43 8.35
N SER A 447 20.41 -20.13 9.21
CA SER A 447 20.53 -20.70 10.55
C SER A 447 19.67 -19.97 11.60
N ILE A 448 19.38 -20.64 12.71
CA ILE A 448 18.63 -20.04 13.82
C ILE A 448 19.40 -18.91 14.50
N GLN A 449 20.73 -18.94 14.44
CA GLN A 449 21.59 -17.87 14.94
C GLN A 449 21.37 -16.59 14.13
N ASN A 450 21.42 -16.68 12.80
CA ASN A 450 21.23 -15.53 11.91
C ASN A 450 19.82 -14.94 12.04
N ALA A 451 18.82 -15.80 12.26
CA ALA A 451 17.44 -15.40 12.51
C ALA A 451 17.27 -14.62 13.82
N TYR A 452 17.95 -15.05 14.89
CA TYR A 452 17.93 -14.37 16.19
C TYR A 452 18.69 -13.04 16.17
N GLU A 453 19.76 -12.94 15.38
CA GLU A 453 20.53 -11.71 15.22
C GLU A 453 19.85 -10.69 14.29
N GLY A 454 18.76 -11.07 13.62
CA GLY A 454 18.03 -10.20 12.70
C GLY A 454 18.82 -9.87 11.43
N ILE A 455 19.75 -10.73 11.03
CA ILE A 455 20.56 -10.56 9.81
C ILE A 455 20.11 -11.47 8.66
N ASP A 456 19.34 -12.51 8.95
CA ASP A 456 18.70 -13.42 7.98
C ASP A 456 17.44 -14.06 8.58
N PHE A 457 16.83 -15.04 7.89
CA PHE A 457 15.80 -15.93 8.46
C PHE A 457 16.35 -17.32 8.79
N PHE A 458 15.60 -18.08 9.58
CA PHE A 458 15.83 -19.51 9.78
C PHE A 458 15.00 -20.31 8.79
N TRP A 459 15.58 -21.30 8.11
CA TRP A 459 14.84 -22.22 7.24
C TRP A 459 15.08 -23.66 7.69
N GLY A 460 14.11 -24.22 8.42
CA GLY A 460 14.20 -25.54 9.03
C GLY A 460 13.54 -26.64 8.19
N LYS A 461 14.19 -27.80 8.10
CA LYS A 461 13.68 -28.96 7.36
C LYS A 461 12.61 -29.69 8.16
N LYS A 462 11.38 -29.64 7.65
CA LYS A 462 10.20 -30.46 8.02
C LYS A 462 10.16 -30.89 9.50
N PRO A 463 9.81 -29.97 10.43
CA PRO A 463 9.78 -30.26 11.86
C PRO A 463 8.80 -31.37 12.23
N LYS A 464 9.14 -32.11 13.28
CA LYS A 464 8.34 -33.17 13.89
C LYS A 464 7.80 -32.73 15.24
N LYS A 465 6.75 -33.41 15.69
CA LYS A 465 6.23 -33.24 17.05
C LYS A 465 7.35 -33.44 18.08
N GLY A 466 7.50 -32.47 18.97
CA GLY A 466 8.52 -32.45 20.02
C GLY A 466 9.78 -31.69 19.63
N ASP A 467 9.93 -31.24 18.38
CA ASP A 467 11.07 -30.41 18.00
C ASP A 467 11.05 -29.04 18.70
N THR A 468 12.25 -28.53 18.99
CA THR A 468 12.43 -27.31 19.78
C THR A 468 13.46 -26.37 19.20
N LEU A 469 13.22 -25.06 19.36
CA LEU A 469 14.19 -23.99 19.21
C LEU A 469 14.32 -23.30 20.55
N GLU A 470 15.51 -23.22 21.13
CA GLU A 470 15.74 -22.70 22.48
C GLU A 470 16.80 -21.61 22.50
N PHE A 471 16.53 -20.55 23.26
CA PHE A 471 17.38 -19.39 23.44
C PHE A 471 17.68 -19.24 24.93
N TRP A 472 18.93 -19.50 25.33
CA TRP A 472 19.36 -19.51 26.73
C TRP A 472 20.16 -18.25 27.07
N TYR A 473 19.76 -17.55 28.12
CA TYR A 473 20.40 -16.31 28.57
C TYR A 473 21.38 -16.57 29.71
N GLY A 474 22.58 -15.98 29.62
CA GLY A 474 23.61 -16.15 30.66
C GLY A 474 23.27 -15.48 31.99
N ARG A 475 22.34 -14.51 31.98
CA ARG A 475 21.70 -13.92 33.14
C ARG A 475 20.20 -13.81 32.85
N PRO A 476 19.32 -13.92 33.86
CA PRO A 476 17.90 -13.72 33.67
C PRO A 476 17.61 -12.40 32.94
N LEU A 477 16.87 -12.49 31.84
CA LEU A 477 16.52 -11.37 30.97
C LEU A 477 15.10 -10.90 31.30
N GLN A 478 14.92 -9.60 31.51
CA GLN A 478 13.58 -9.04 31.64
C GLN A 478 13.02 -8.72 30.24
N ILE A 479 11.91 -9.38 29.89
CA ILE A 479 11.21 -9.24 28.63
C ILE A 479 9.85 -8.60 28.86
N LYS A 480 9.42 -7.79 27.89
CA LYS A 480 8.14 -7.07 27.93
C LYS A 480 7.18 -7.57 26.86
N ARG A 481 7.69 -7.83 25.65
CA ARG A 481 6.92 -8.29 24.50
C ARG A 481 7.79 -9.22 23.66
N VAL A 482 7.19 -10.23 23.07
CA VAL A 482 7.86 -11.09 22.10
C VAL A 482 7.04 -11.20 20.83
N THR A 483 7.73 -11.25 19.69
CA THR A 483 7.14 -11.42 18.37
C THR A 483 7.94 -12.50 17.62
N PHE A 484 7.29 -13.59 17.26
CA PHE A 484 7.83 -14.62 16.38
C PHE A 484 6.96 -14.69 15.12
N ARG A 485 7.58 -14.49 13.96
CA ARG A 485 6.88 -14.60 12.68
C ARG A 485 7.47 -15.71 11.85
N SER A 486 6.59 -16.54 11.33
CA SER A 486 6.91 -17.68 10.51
C SER A 486 6.41 -17.50 9.08
N GLY A 487 7.11 -18.12 8.13
CA GLY A 487 6.89 -17.94 6.70
C GLY A 487 7.52 -16.67 6.14
N ASN A 488 7.61 -16.60 4.81
CA ASN A 488 7.98 -15.40 4.09
C ASN A 488 7.26 -15.31 2.73
N ALA A 489 7.41 -14.17 2.05
CA ALA A 489 6.71 -13.88 0.81
C ALA A 489 7.07 -14.82 -0.36
N GLU A 490 8.23 -15.49 -0.32
CA GLU A 490 8.66 -16.42 -1.38
C GLU A 490 8.18 -17.87 -1.10
N HIS A 491 8.04 -18.23 0.18
CA HIS A 491 7.72 -19.58 0.68
C HIS A 491 6.61 -19.54 1.72
N ILE A 492 5.39 -19.20 1.28
CA ILE A 492 4.26 -18.90 2.17
C ILE A 492 3.77 -20.14 2.94
N THR A 493 3.95 -21.34 2.39
CA THR A 493 3.59 -22.60 3.06
C THR A 493 4.58 -23.01 4.14
N ASP A 494 5.80 -22.49 4.08
CA ASP A 494 6.89 -22.88 4.97
C ASP A 494 6.80 -22.10 6.27
N GLN A 495 5.80 -22.43 7.09
CA GLN A 495 5.54 -21.78 8.37
C GLN A 495 5.30 -22.80 9.49
N PHE A 496 5.49 -22.37 10.73
CA PHE A 496 5.18 -23.13 11.93
C PHE A 496 3.67 -23.25 12.07
N TYR A 497 3.19 -24.49 12.12
CA TYR A 497 1.82 -24.83 12.47
C TYR A 497 1.83 -25.49 13.84
N ASN A 498 0.79 -25.27 14.64
CA ASN A 498 0.58 -25.94 15.93
C ASN A 498 1.86 -25.94 16.80
N THR A 499 2.43 -24.75 16.98
CA THR A 499 3.67 -24.52 17.71
C THR A 499 3.39 -23.50 18.81
N VAL A 500 4.03 -23.67 19.96
CA VAL A 500 3.87 -22.80 21.12
C VAL A 500 5.17 -22.08 21.45
N VAL A 501 5.06 -20.88 22.01
CA VAL A 501 6.16 -20.14 22.61
C VAL A 501 6.06 -20.33 24.12
N GLU A 502 7.15 -20.81 24.70
CA GLU A 502 7.29 -21.09 26.12
C GLU A 502 8.47 -20.30 26.69
N VAL A 503 8.40 -20.00 27.98
CA VAL A 503 9.51 -19.38 28.71
C VAL A 503 9.88 -20.23 29.91
N LEU A 504 11.14 -20.15 30.31
CA LEU A 504 11.63 -20.69 31.58
C LEU A 504 11.82 -19.52 32.56
N PRO A 505 10.91 -19.33 33.54
CA PRO A 505 11.01 -18.25 34.50
C PRO A 505 12.29 -18.32 35.35
N ALA A 506 12.79 -17.17 35.76
CA ALA A 506 13.93 -17.07 36.66
C ALA A 506 13.60 -17.59 38.07
N PHE A 507 12.36 -17.34 38.51
CA PHE A 507 11.78 -17.71 39.79
C PHE A 507 10.60 -18.65 39.56
N GLY A 508 10.50 -19.73 40.35
CA GLY A 508 9.45 -20.75 40.23
C GLY A 508 10.02 -22.15 39.99
N ASP A 509 9.12 -23.09 39.70
CA ASP A 509 9.50 -24.44 39.28
C ASP A 509 10.30 -24.33 37.98
N ASN A 510 11.38 -25.10 37.87
CA ASN A 510 12.33 -25.09 36.73
C ASN A 510 11.72 -25.70 35.44
N ASN A 511 10.45 -25.38 35.17
CA ASN A 511 9.63 -25.89 34.08
C ASN A 511 9.32 -24.77 33.09
N PHE A 512 9.24 -25.16 31.82
CA PHE A 512 8.79 -24.25 30.76
C PHE A 512 7.28 -24.03 30.85
N THR A 513 6.87 -22.77 30.75
CA THR A 513 5.46 -22.35 30.76
C THR A 513 5.10 -21.72 29.42
N THR A 514 3.98 -22.13 28.84
CA THR A 514 3.48 -21.57 27.57
C THR A 514 2.95 -20.16 27.78
N ILE A 515 3.41 -19.21 26.96
CA ILE A 515 2.96 -17.81 26.99
C ILE A 515 2.22 -17.39 25.73
N LEU A 516 2.52 -17.99 24.57
CA LEU A 516 1.86 -17.67 23.30
C LEU A 516 1.72 -18.93 22.43
N HIS A 517 0.80 -18.85 21.49
CA HIS A 517 0.60 -19.85 20.45
C HIS A 517 0.86 -19.19 19.09
N PHE A 518 1.46 -19.93 18.17
CA PHE A 518 1.42 -19.54 16.76
C PHE A 518 -0.01 -19.64 16.28
N ASP A 519 -0.51 -18.55 15.70
CA ASP A 519 -1.79 -18.54 15.02
C ASP A 519 -1.72 -19.26 13.66
N GLU A 520 -2.86 -19.32 12.97
CA GLU A 520 -2.97 -19.94 11.65
C GLU A 520 -2.14 -19.25 10.55
N PHE A 521 -1.63 -18.05 10.81
CA PHE A 521 -0.81 -17.23 9.92
C PHE A 521 0.67 -17.26 10.28
N GLY A 522 1.07 -18.14 11.20
CA GLY A 522 2.46 -18.28 11.62
C GLY A 522 2.94 -17.11 12.46
N LEU A 523 2.06 -16.35 13.13
CA LEU A 523 2.43 -15.27 14.04
C LEU A 523 2.19 -15.67 15.49
N ALA A 524 3.19 -15.45 16.35
CA ALA A 524 3.05 -15.45 17.80
C ALA A 524 3.57 -14.12 18.33
N ASP A 525 2.66 -13.19 18.62
CA ASP A 525 2.99 -11.82 19.04
C ASP A 525 2.14 -11.40 20.24
N GLY A 526 2.79 -10.94 21.31
CA GLY A 526 2.08 -10.58 22.54
C GLY A 526 2.96 -9.99 23.63
N ASP A 527 2.34 -9.19 24.50
CA ASP A 527 2.97 -8.71 25.72
C ASP A 527 3.11 -9.87 26.73
N VAL A 528 4.17 -9.85 27.52
CA VAL A 528 4.47 -10.90 28.50
C VAL A 528 3.99 -10.43 29.87
N GLU A 529 3.21 -11.28 30.56
CA GLU A 529 2.73 -10.99 31.91
C GLU A 529 3.90 -10.82 32.88
N GLU A 530 3.71 -9.98 33.90
CA GLU A 530 4.78 -9.59 34.83
C GLU A 530 5.41 -10.79 35.56
N GLU A 531 4.61 -11.81 35.89
CA GLU A 531 5.05 -13.07 36.50
C GLU A 531 6.05 -13.85 35.61
N PHE A 532 5.88 -13.79 34.29
CA PHE A 532 6.70 -14.48 33.30
C PHE A 532 7.73 -13.56 32.63
N SER A 533 7.87 -12.33 33.13
CA SER A 533 8.70 -11.30 32.50
C SER A 533 10.20 -11.48 32.72
N LEU A 534 10.64 -12.17 33.78
CA LEU A 534 12.07 -12.43 34.03
C LEU A 534 12.41 -13.88 33.69
N VAL A 535 13.16 -14.10 32.61
CA VAL A 535 13.34 -15.44 32.00
C VAL A 535 14.80 -15.87 31.92
N LYS A 536 15.05 -17.16 32.13
CA LYS A 536 16.35 -17.81 31.86
C LYS A 536 16.46 -18.29 30.41
N ALA A 537 15.34 -18.68 29.81
CA ALA A 537 15.29 -19.15 28.44
C ALA A 537 13.93 -18.91 27.80
N ILE A 538 13.92 -18.83 26.46
CA ILE A 538 12.71 -18.87 25.64
C ILE A 538 12.80 -20.10 24.73
N ARG A 539 11.68 -20.78 24.52
CA ARG A 539 11.60 -21.98 23.69
C ARG A 539 10.39 -21.96 22.77
N LEU A 540 10.58 -22.31 21.51
CA LEU A 540 9.49 -22.69 20.61
C LEU A 540 9.40 -24.20 20.61
N ARG A 541 8.20 -24.76 20.81
CA ARG A 541 7.97 -26.20 20.84
C ARG A 541 6.89 -26.60 19.84
N VAL A 542 7.24 -27.51 18.93
CA VAL A 542 6.36 -28.02 17.89
C VAL A 542 5.46 -29.11 18.48
N ASN A 543 4.13 -28.94 18.40
CA ASN A 543 3.17 -29.89 19.00
C ASN A 543 2.64 -30.94 18.02
N ALA A 544 2.86 -30.77 16.72
CA ALA A 544 2.44 -31.70 15.68
C ALA A 544 3.43 -31.76 14.52
N ASP A 545 3.45 -32.88 13.80
CA ASP A 545 4.31 -33.03 12.61
C ASP A 545 3.92 -32.04 11.53
N SER A 546 4.92 -31.34 10.97
CA SER A 546 4.69 -30.43 9.86
C SER A 546 4.70 -31.17 8.51
N LYS A 547 3.78 -30.78 7.63
CA LYS A 547 3.77 -31.24 6.22
C LYS A 547 4.85 -30.55 5.39
N TYR A 548 5.20 -29.32 5.76
CA TYR A 548 6.11 -28.43 5.02
C TYR A 548 7.37 -28.15 5.83
N TRP A 549 8.35 -27.51 5.19
CA TRP A 549 9.48 -26.91 5.90
C TRP A 549 8.98 -25.70 6.71
N VAL A 550 9.85 -25.07 7.49
CA VAL A 550 9.48 -23.93 8.31
C VAL A 550 10.45 -22.79 8.13
N ILE A 551 9.94 -21.58 8.02
CA ILE A 551 10.73 -20.36 8.03
C ILE A 551 10.41 -19.58 9.29
N LEU A 552 11.41 -19.06 9.99
CA LEU A 552 11.25 -18.01 11.02
C LEU A 552 11.85 -16.73 10.45
N SER A 553 10.98 -15.81 10.03
CA SER A 553 11.35 -14.56 9.36
C SER A 553 11.50 -13.38 10.32
N GLU A 554 11.02 -13.50 11.56
CA GLU A 554 11.17 -12.49 12.61
C GLU A 554 11.25 -13.19 13.96
N ILE A 555 12.26 -12.83 14.77
CA ILE A 555 12.36 -13.16 16.18
C ILE A 555 12.62 -11.83 16.88
N TYR A 556 11.64 -11.18 17.49
CA TYR A 556 11.87 -9.90 18.11
C TYR A 556 11.49 -9.94 19.59
N ILE A 557 12.47 -9.62 20.45
CA ILE A 557 12.35 -9.69 21.90
C ILE A 557 12.59 -8.31 22.47
N GLN A 558 11.50 -7.68 22.93
CA GLN A 558 11.54 -6.33 23.46
C GLN A 558 11.80 -6.35 24.97
N THR A 559 12.79 -5.60 25.43
CA THR A 559 13.08 -5.38 26.85
C THR A 559 12.43 -4.08 27.35
N PRO A 560 12.23 -3.91 28.67
CA PRO A 560 11.66 -2.68 29.23
C PRO A 560 12.47 -1.41 28.94
N ASP A 561 13.79 -1.54 28.77
CA ASP A 561 14.73 -0.42 28.61
C ASP A 561 14.85 0.07 27.15
N GLU A 562 14.26 -0.63 26.18
CA GLU A 562 14.21 -0.18 24.79
C GLU A 562 13.29 1.03 24.61
N LYS A 563 13.87 2.20 24.31
CA LYS A 563 13.12 3.35 23.81
C LYS A 563 12.58 3.03 22.42
N LYS A 564 11.28 3.24 22.20
CA LYS A 564 10.64 3.20 20.87
C LYS A 564 11.46 4.07 19.90
N THR A 565 12.11 3.43 18.93
CA THR A 565 12.68 4.08 17.75
C THR A 565 11.67 4.16 16.62
#